data_AF-A0A6L3X7F9-F1
#
_entry.id   AF-A0A6L3X7F9-F1
#
_cell.length_a   1.000
_cell.length_b   1.000
_cell.length_c   1.000
_cell.angle_alpha   90.00
_cell.angle_beta   90.00
_cell.angle_gamma   90.00
#
_symmetry.space_group_name_H-M   'P 1'
#
loop_
_entity.id
_entity.type
_entity.pdbx_description
1 polymer ?
#
loop_
_entity_poly.entity_id
_entity_poly.type
_entity_poly.pdbx_seq_one_letter_code
_entity_poly.pdbx_strand_id
1 'polypeptide(L)'
;FDIASVAQHVCLSPSRLSHLFRQQLGVSVLSWREDQRISQAKLLLSTTRMPIATVGRNVGFEDQLYFSRVFKKCTGASPSEFRAGCE
;
A
#
# COMPACT_ATOMS: atom_id res chain seq x y z
N PHE A 1 10.26 1.85 -7.69
CA PHE A 1 9.38 3.04 -7.58
C PHE A 1 10.24 4.17 -7.07
N ASP A 2 10.40 5.22 -7.86
CA ASP A 2 11.27 6.35 -7.55
C ASP A 2 10.49 7.66 -7.71
N ILE A 3 10.62 8.56 -6.73
CA ILE A 3 9.86 9.81 -6.70
C ILE A 3 10.34 10.78 -7.79
N ALA A 4 11.60 10.70 -8.21
CA ALA A 4 12.11 11.51 -9.31
C ALA A 4 11.49 11.08 -10.64
N SER A 5 11.25 9.78 -10.84
CA SER A 5 10.52 9.28 -12.02
C SER A 5 9.08 9.80 -12.08
N VAL A 6 8.37 9.85 -10.95
CA VAL A 6 7.01 10.42 -10.87
C VAL A 6 7.05 11.92 -11.14
N ALA A 7 8.01 12.62 -10.55
CA ALA A 7 8.20 14.06 -10.74
C ALA A 7 8.48 14.42 -12.20
N GLN A 8 9.35 13.65 -12.87
CA GLN A 8 9.61 13.79 -14.31
C GLN A 8 8.35 13.59 -15.15
N HIS A 9 7.51 12.59 -14.80
CA HIS A 9 6.26 12.31 -15.52
C HIS A 9 5.25 13.46 -15.47
N VAL A 10 5.27 14.25 -14.39
CA VAL A 10 4.39 15.42 -14.22
C VAL A 10 5.11 16.75 -14.48
N CYS A 11 6.30 16.70 -15.08
CA CYS A 11 7.15 17.86 -15.36
C CYS A 11 7.43 18.75 -14.12
N LEU A 12 7.58 18.14 -12.94
CA LEU A 12 7.93 18.82 -11.69
C LEU A 12 9.28 18.34 -11.15
N SER A 13 9.92 19.18 -10.33
CA SER A 13 11.04 18.73 -9.51
C SER A 13 10.56 17.85 -8.35
N PRO A 14 11.32 16.83 -7.91
CA PRO A 14 10.92 15.93 -6.83
C PRO A 14 10.61 16.65 -5.51
N SER A 15 11.33 17.73 -5.20
CA SER A 15 11.04 18.59 -4.05
C SER A 15 9.70 19.31 -4.17
N ARG A 16 9.36 19.81 -5.36
CA ARG A 16 8.09 20.52 -5.62
C ARG A 16 6.92 19.54 -5.58
N LEU A 17 7.07 18.37 -6.19
CA LEU A 17 6.11 17.28 -6.11
C LEU A 17 5.85 16.90 -4.65
N SER A 18 6.90 16.62 -3.87
CA SER A 18 6.77 16.21 -2.46
C SER A 18 6.07 17.28 -1.62
N HIS A 19 6.39 18.56 -1.85
CA HIS A 19 5.76 19.67 -1.15
C HIS A 19 4.27 19.78 -1.50
N LEU A 20 3.92 19.78 -2.79
CA LEU A 20 2.53 19.87 -3.22
C LEU A 20 1.72 18.64 -2.78
N PHE A 21 2.31 17.44 -2.85
CA PHE A 21 1.63 16.21 -2.44
C PHE A 21 1.29 16.24 -0.95
N ARG A 22 2.24 16.68 -0.11
CA ARG A 22 2.01 16.83 1.33
C ARG A 22 1.05 17.98 1.64
N GLN A 23 1.00 19.03 0.84
CA GLN A 23 0.03 20.12 0.98
C GLN A 23 -1.39 19.67 0.63
N GLN A 24 -1.55 18.83 -0.39
CA GLN A 24 -2.86 18.37 -0.87
C GLN A 24 -3.41 17.17 -0.07
N LEU A 25 -2.55 16.19 0.25
CA LEU A 25 -2.95 14.95 0.94
C LEU A 25 -2.56 14.91 2.42
N GLY A 26 -1.79 15.88 2.92
CA GLY A 26 -1.32 15.91 4.32
C GLY A 26 -0.21 14.88 4.64
N VAL A 27 0.07 13.95 3.73
CA VAL A 27 1.02 12.84 3.92
C VAL A 27 2.09 12.81 2.85
N SER A 28 3.22 12.18 3.16
CA SER A 28 4.30 11.95 2.19
C SER A 28 3.87 10.92 1.14
N VAL A 29 4.38 11.06 -0.10
CA VAL A 29 4.11 10.13 -1.22
C VAL A 29 4.34 8.67 -0.85
N LEU A 30 5.41 8.39 -0.10
CA LEU A 30 5.73 7.04 0.37
C LEU A 30 4.66 6.49 1.33
N SER A 31 4.25 7.30 2.30
CA SER A 31 3.23 6.90 3.28
C SER A 31 1.86 6.70 2.61
N TRP A 32 1.50 7.60 1.68
CA TRP A 32 0.28 7.42 0.87
C TRP A 32 0.34 6.13 0.04
N ARG A 33 1.47 5.84 -0.58
CA ARG A 33 1.65 4.58 -1.33
C ARG A 33 1.49 3.35 -0.44
N GLU A 34 2.07 3.37 0.76
CA GLU A 34 1.91 2.27 1.71
C GLU A 34 0.44 2.08 2.10
N ASP A 35 -0.28 3.17 2.39
CA ASP A 35 -1.71 3.14 2.68
C ASP A 35 -2.52 2.56 1.51
N GLN A 36 -2.28 3.03 0.28
CA GLN A 36 -2.97 2.54 -0.91
C GLN A 36 -2.71 1.06 -1.15
N ARG A 37 -1.49 0.58 -0.91
CA ARG A 37 -1.15 -0.85 -1.01
C ARG A 37 -1.95 -1.69 0.00
N ILE A 38 -2.07 -1.22 1.23
CA ILE A 38 -2.86 -1.92 2.25
C ILE A 38 -4.35 -1.85 1.92
N SER A 39 -4.85 -0.72 1.44
CA SER A 39 -6.25 -0.57 1.01
C SER A 39 -6.59 -1.54 -0.13
N GLN A 40 -5.73 -1.64 -1.15
CA GLN A 40 -5.88 -2.61 -2.23
C GLN A 40 -5.80 -4.06 -1.70
N ALA A 41 -4.91 -4.33 -0.74
CA ALA A 41 -4.80 -5.65 -0.15
C ALA A 41 -6.08 -6.05 0.59
N LYS A 42 -6.69 -5.13 1.35
CA LYS A 42 -8.00 -5.36 2.00
C LYS A 42 -9.06 -5.70 0.96
N LEU A 43 -9.16 -4.91 -0.11
CA LEU A 43 -10.12 -5.15 -1.18
C LEU A 43 -9.93 -6.54 -1.79
N LEU A 44 -8.69 -6.94 -2.10
CA LEU A 44 -8.38 -8.25 -2.66
C LEU A 44 -8.71 -9.39 -1.68
N LEU A 45 -8.44 -9.20 -0.39
CA LEU A 45 -8.77 -10.20 0.64
C LEU A 45 -10.27 -10.39 0.82
N SER A 46 -11.06 -9.32 0.66
CA SER A 46 -12.53 -9.37 0.78
C SER A 46 -13.21 -9.87 -0.50
N THR A 47 -12.67 -9.56 -1.68
CA THR A 47 -13.31 -9.87 -2.97
C THR A 47 -12.82 -11.18 -3.58
N THR A 48 -11.65 -11.69 -3.19
CA THR A 48 -11.04 -12.86 -3.81
C THR A 48 -10.64 -13.93 -2.79
N ARG A 49 -10.53 -15.17 -3.27
CA ARG A 49 -10.08 -16.31 -2.46
C ARG A 49 -8.58 -16.60 -2.61
N MET A 50 -7.83 -15.69 -3.22
CA MET A 50 -6.41 -15.88 -3.50
C MET A 50 -5.58 -16.11 -2.22
N PRO A 51 -4.49 -16.89 -2.31
CA PRO A 51 -3.61 -17.08 -1.17
C PRO A 51 -2.94 -15.74 -0.80
N ILE A 52 -2.70 -15.56 0.50
CA ILE A 52 -2.12 -14.32 1.06
C ILE A 52 -0.80 -13.95 0.38
N ALA A 53 0.03 -14.94 0.03
CA ALA A 53 1.27 -14.74 -0.73
C ALA A 53 1.04 -14.11 -2.12
N THR A 54 -0.06 -14.45 -2.79
CA THR A 54 -0.42 -13.87 -4.09
C THR A 54 -0.99 -12.47 -3.92
N VAL A 55 -1.78 -12.23 -2.87
CA VAL A 55 -2.26 -10.87 -2.54
C VAL A 55 -1.09 -9.94 -2.25
N GLY A 56 -0.13 -10.37 -1.42
CA GLY A 56 1.10 -9.64 -1.15
C GLY A 56 1.86 -9.29 -2.43
N ARG A 57 2.04 -10.25 -3.34
CA ARG A 57 2.67 -10.01 -4.64
C ARG A 57 1.91 -8.99 -5.49
N ASN A 58 0.57 -9.05 -5.52
CA ASN A 58 -0.26 -8.10 -6.26
C ASN A 58 -0.13 -6.66 -5.75
N VAL A 59 0.01 -6.47 -4.44
CA VAL A 59 0.22 -5.14 -3.85
C VAL A 59 1.70 -4.71 -3.80
N GLY A 60 2.58 -5.52 -4.40
CA GLY A 60 4.01 -5.21 -4.55
C GLY A 60 4.84 -5.48 -3.30
N PHE A 61 4.46 -6.48 -2.52
CA PHE A 61 5.26 -7.11 -1.48
C PHE A 61 5.75 -8.48 -1.98
N GLU A 62 7.05 -8.65 -2.09
CA GLU A 62 7.64 -9.93 -2.49
C GLU A 62 7.59 -10.95 -1.35
N ASP A 63 7.79 -10.49 -0.12
CA ASP A 63 7.79 -11.33 1.07
C ASP A 63 6.43 -11.32 1.78
N GLN A 64 5.82 -12.50 1.92
CA GLN A 64 4.52 -12.71 2.55
C GLN A 64 4.54 -12.39 4.05
N LEU A 65 5.64 -12.70 4.75
CA LEU A 65 5.76 -12.47 6.19
C LEU A 65 5.87 -10.96 6.48
N TYR A 66 6.65 -10.26 5.67
CA TYR A 66 6.76 -8.81 5.73
C TYR A 66 5.42 -8.14 5.42
N PHE A 67 4.73 -8.56 4.35
CA PHE A 67 3.37 -8.11 4.05
C PHE A 67 2.43 -8.32 5.25
N SER A 68 2.43 -9.52 5.84
CA SER A 68 1.54 -9.83 6.96
C SER A 68 1.82 -8.96 8.19
N ARG A 69 3.09 -8.66 8.47
CA ARG A 69 3.49 -7.74 9.55
C ARG A 69 3.02 -6.31 9.30
N VAL A 70 3.25 -5.79 8.09
CA VAL A 70 2.84 -4.42 7.72
C VAL A 70 1.31 -4.31 7.69
N PHE A 71 0.63 -5.30 7.14
CA PHE A 71 -0.83 -5.36 7.11
C PHE A 71 -1.41 -5.39 8.52
N LYS A 72 -0.89 -6.24 9.41
CA LYS A 72 -1.31 -6.28 10.81
C LYS A 72 -1.07 -4.96 11.52
N LYS A 73 0.07 -4.29 11.27
CA LYS A 73 0.37 -2.98 11.85
C LYS A 73 -0.63 -1.90 11.38
N CYS A 74 -1.06 -1.94 10.12
CA CYS A 74 -2.02 -0.97 9.58
C CYS A 74 -3.48 -1.27 9.89
N THR A 75 -3.85 -2.54 10.04
CA THR A 75 -5.26 -2.97 10.13
C THR A 75 -5.65 -3.53 11.50
N GLY A 76 -4.67 -3.81 12.36
CA GLY A 76 -4.86 -4.45 13.66
C GLY A 76 -4.93 -5.99 13.59
N ALA A 77 -5.25 -6.56 12.43
CA ALA A 77 -5.44 -8.00 12.25
C ALA A 77 -4.51 -8.56 11.16
N SER A 78 -4.11 -9.82 11.28
CA SER A 78 -3.34 -10.47 10.21
C SER A 78 -4.22 -10.61 8.95
N PRO A 79 -3.65 -10.65 7.73
CA PRO A 79 -4.44 -10.77 6.50
C PRO A 79 -5.29 -12.05 6.45
N SER A 80 -4.87 -13.12 7.12
CA SER A 80 -5.67 -14.34 7.28
C SER A 80 -6.84 -14.15 8.26
N GLU A 81 -6.62 -13.41 9.35
CA GLU A 81 -7.68 -13.07 10.33
C GLU A 81 -8.69 -12.13 9.70
N PHE A 82 -8.24 -11.13 8.93
CA PHE A 82 -9.10 -10.20 8.20
C PHE A 82 -9.99 -10.90 7.17
N ARG A 83 -9.48 -11.98 6.56
CA ARG A 83 -10.26 -12.82 5.64
C ARG A 83 -11.25 -13.74 6.36
N ALA A 84 -10.90 -14.23 7.55
CA ALA A 84 -11.77 -15.09 8.35
C ALA A 84 -12.89 -14.29 9.05
N GLY A 85 -12.59 -13.09 9.53
CA GLY A 85 -13.49 -12.24 10.33
C GLY A 85 -14.51 -11.42 9.54
N CYS A 86 -14.94 -11.88 8.36
CA CYS A 86 -16.22 -11.45 7.80
C CYS A 86 -17.31 -12.41 8.31
N GLU A 87 -17.51 -12.40 9.63
CA GLU A 87 -18.70 -12.94 10.31
C GLU A 87 -19.52 -11.78 10.88
#